data_AF-A0A941VEY2-F1
#
_entry.id   AF-A0A941VEY2-F1
#
_cell.length_a   1.000
_cell.length_b   1.000
_cell.length_c   1.000
_cell.angle_alpha   90.00
_cell.angle_beta   90.00
_cell.angle_gamma   90.00
#
_symmetry.space_group_name_H-M   'P 1'
#
loop_
_entity.id
_entity.type
_entity.pdbx_description
1 polymer ?
#
loop_
_entity_poly.entity_id
_entity_poly.type
_entity_poly.pdbx_seq_one_letter_code
_entity_poly.pdbx_strand_id
1 'polypeptide(L)'
;METFLQQIVNGLVVGSVYALVALGYTMVYGILGLINFAHGDVLMVGALVSLQVILFVQKTWPALGAIPTLMIGLSVAVTVCMLLGYVIERAAYRRLRNAPRLAPLITAIGVSFLLQTLAMIIWGRNYHSFPQLITTAPLQPIDGVFITPVQVVILISSALLMTGLILLVNKTRLGRAMRATAENHRVAGLMGVDTNKIIATTFIIGSGLAAVAGVMFSSNYGVAHYAMGFSPGIKAFTAAVLGGIGNLGGAMVGGVVLGLVESIGAGYLGSATDLCHLPIWAQSASLQTTCANGGSFELLSSNYQDIFAFVILGIVLIFRPTGLLGERVSDRA
;
A
#
# COMPACT_ATOMS: atom_id res chain seq x y z
N MET A 1 26.49 11.32 -0.96
CA MET A 1 26.33 9.97 -1.55
C MET A 1 25.59 9.05 -0.57
N GLU A 2 25.98 9.04 0.70
CA GLU A 2 25.32 8.25 1.76
C GLU A 2 23.83 8.57 1.91
N THR A 3 23.45 9.85 1.91
CA THR A 3 22.04 10.27 1.94
C THR A 3 21.23 9.72 0.76
N PHE A 4 21.80 9.73 -0.45
CA PHE A 4 21.15 9.16 -1.63
C PHE A 4 20.91 7.66 -1.50
N LEU A 5 21.94 6.91 -1.10
CA LEU A 5 21.86 5.46 -0.91
C LEU A 5 20.87 5.10 0.21
N GLN A 6 20.88 5.84 1.32
CA GLN A 6 19.92 5.66 2.41
C GLN A 6 18.48 5.89 1.94
N GLN A 7 18.23 6.93 1.13
CA GLN A 7 16.87 7.19 0.62
C GLN A 7 16.41 6.17 -0.42
N ILE A 8 17.33 5.56 -1.18
CA ILE A 8 16.98 4.42 -2.03
C ILE A 8 16.49 3.24 -1.18
N VAL A 9 17.20 2.92 -0.10
CA VAL A 9 16.81 1.82 0.80
C VAL A 9 15.46 2.11 1.46
N ASN A 10 15.28 3.30 2.03
CA ASN A 10 14.01 3.72 2.63
C ASN A 10 12.86 3.67 1.60
N GLY A 11 13.10 4.17 0.38
CA GLY A 11 12.13 4.20 -0.69
C GLY A 11 11.75 2.82 -1.20
N LEU A 12 12.70 1.90 -1.23
CA LEU A 12 12.43 0.51 -1.59
C LEU A 12 11.56 -0.18 -0.54
N VAL A 13 11.82 0.05 0.75
CA VAL A 13 11.02 -0.51 1.86
C VAL A 13 9.57 -0.01 1.78
N VAL A 14 9.39 1.31 1.70
CA VAL A 14 8.06 1.93 1.66
C VAL A 14 7.34 1.56 0.35
N GLY A 15 8.07 1.60 -0.76
CA GLY A 15 7.57 1.21 -2.09
C GLY A 15 7.16 -0.25 -2.17
N SER A 16 7.85 -1.16 -1.47
CA SER A 16 7.46 -2.57 -1.35
C SER A 16 6.09 -2.75 -0.72
N VAL A 17 5.78 -1.99 0.34
CA VAL A 17 4.45 -2.01 0.97
C VAL A 17 3.40 -1.43 0.02
N TYR A 18 3.68 -0.30 -0.61
CA TYR A 18 2.76 0.30 -1.59
C TYR A 18 2.50 -0.61 -2.78
N ALA A 19 3.51 -1.29 -3.29
CA ALA A 19 3.39 -2.24 -4.39
C ALA A 19 2.51 -3.45 -4.03
N LEU A 20 2.60 -3.98 -2.80
CA LEU A 20 1.71 -5.07 -2.35
C LEU A 20 0.25 -4.63 -2.30
N VAL A 21 -0.02 -3.42 -1.80
CA VAL A 21 -1.38 -2.86 -1.76
C VAL A 21 -1.87 -2.52 -3.17
N ALA A 22 -0.99 -1.95 -4.02
CA ALA A 22 -1.27 -1.62 -5.41
C ALA A 22 -1.64 -2.86 -6.23
N LEU A 23 -1.00 -4.00 -5.96
CA LEU A 23 -1.37 -5.28 -6.57
C LEU A 23 -2.78 -5.72 -6.24
N GLY A 24 -3.21 -5.58 -4.98
CA GLY A 24 -4.57 -5.87 -4.58
C GLY A 24 -5.58 -4.98 -5.29
N TYR A 25 -5.32 -3.67 -5.38
CA TYR A 25 -6.12 -2.73 -6.17
C TYR A 25 -6.21 -3.13 -7.65
N THR A 26 -5.06 -3.41 -8.24
CA THR A 26 -4.92 -3.73 -9.67
C THR A 26 -5.59 -5.03 -10.03
N MET A 27 -5.55 -6.04 -9.16
CA MET A 27 -6.18 -7.32 -9.43
C MET A 27 -7.70 -7.22 -9.39
N VAL A 28 -8.25 -6.54 -8.37
CA VAL A 28 -9.70 -6.33 -8.26
C VAL A 28 -10.21 -5.47 -9.40
N TYR A 29 -9.53 -4.37 -9.70
CA TYR A 29 -9.89 -3.50 -10.81
C TYR A 29 -9.72 -4.20 -12.16
N GLY A 30 -8.63 -4.95 -12.35
CA GLY A 30 -8.36 -5.63 -13.62
C GLY A 30 -9.47 -6.60 -14.02
N ILE A 31 -10.13 -7.22 -13.03
CA ILE A 31 -11.29 -8.07 -13.29
C ILE A 31 -12.56 -7.24 -13.40
N LEU A 32 -12.92 -6.43 -12.39
CA LEU A 32 -14.25 -5.79 -12.33
C LEU A 32 -14.37 -4.46 -13.08
N GLY A 33 -13.26 -3.79 -13.40
CA GLY A 33 -13.23 -2.39 -13.86
C GLY A 33 -13.69 -1.38 -12.80
N LEU A 34 -13.76 -1.79 -11.52
CA LEU A 34 -14.25 -0.99 -10.40
C LEU A 34 -13.14 -0.82 -9.37
N ILE A 35 -12.99 0.41 -8.86
CA ILE A 35 -11.99 0.74 -7.84
C ILE A 35 -12.57 0.43 -6.46
N ASN A 36 -11.80 -0.30 -5.64
CA ASN A 36 -12.19 -0.66 -4.29
C ASN A 36 -11.45 0.16 -3.23
N PHE A 37 -11.94 1.37 -2.91
CA PHE A 37 -11.33 2.24 -1.90
C PHE A 37 -11.25 1.64 -0.49
N ALA A 38 -12.11 0.68 -0.16
CA ALA A 38 -12.05 -0.02 1.13
C ALA A 38 -10.82 -0.93 1.28
N HIS A 39 -10.03 -1.15 0.22
CA HIS A 39 -8.86 -2.02 0.26
C HIS A 39 -7.79 -1.53 1.25
N GLY A 40 -7.59 -0.20 1.35
CA GLY A 40 -6.72 0.38 2.38
C GLY A 40 -7.21 0.11 3.80
N ASP A 41 -8.53 0.08 4.03
CA ASP A 41 -9.08 -0.23 5.34
C ASP A 41 -9.00 -1.72 5.68
N VAL A 42 -8.99 -2.62 4.68
CA VAL A 42 -8.67 -4.03 4.89
C VAL A 42 -7.23 -4.19 5.41
N LEU A 43 -6.28 -3.40 4.90
CA LEU A 43 -4.92 -3.33 5.43
C LEU A 43 -4.92 -2.92 6.91
N MET A 44 -5.67 -1.88 7.26
CA MET A 44 -5.84 -1.43 8.65
C MET A 44 -6.40 -2.56 9.54
N VAL A 45 -7.46 -3.24 9.09
CA VAL A 45 -8.03 -4.37 9.85
C VAL A 45 -6.98 -5.46 10.06
N GLY A 46 -6.17 -5.78 9.05
CA GLY A 46 -5.08 -6.74 9.18
C GLY A 46 -4.06 -6.35 10.26
N ALA A 47 -3.67 -5.08 10.31
CA ALA A 47 -2.78 -4.56 11.33
C ALA A 47 -3.40 -4.61 12.74
N LEU A 48 -4.64 -4.17 12.92
CA LEU A 48 -5.32 -4.16 14.22
C LEU A 48 -5.65 -5.56 14.75
N VAL A 49 -6.00 -6.49 13.85
CA VAL A 49 -6.23 -7.90 14.20
C VAL A 49 -4.92 -8.57 14.60
N SER A 50 -3.84 -8.41 13.81
CA SER A 50 -2.54 -8.98 14.17
C SER A 50 -2.03 -8.43 15.50
N LEU A 51 -2.20 -7.13 15.77
CA LEU A 51 -1.86 -6.51 17.04
C LEU A 51 -2.56 -7.21 18.21
N GLN A 52 -3.89 -7.38 18.14
CA GLN A 52 -4.63 -8.01 19.24
C GLN A 52 -4.23 -9.47 19.46
N VAL A 53 -4.00 -10.21 18.37
CA VAL A 53 -3.55 -11.60 18.45
C VAL A 53 -2.16 -11.67 19.10
N ILE A 54 -1.23 -10.79 18.70
CA ILE A 54 0.11 -10.71 19.29
C ILE A 54 0.02 -10.43 20.79
N LEU A 55 -0.76 -9.41 21.20
CA LEU A 55 -0.93 -9.06 22.62
C LEU A 55 -1.55 -10.20 23.42
N PHE A 56 -2.54 -10.90 22.84
CA PHE A 56 -3.17 -12.06 23.47
C PHE A 56 -2.19 -13.24 23.65
N VAL A 57 -1.40 -13.53 22.62
CA VAL A 57 -0.40 -14.61 22.65
C VAL A 57 0.70 -14.29 23.65
N GLN A 58 1.24 -13.07 23.68
CA GLN A 58 2.25 -12.66 24.66
C GLN A 58 1.74 -12.75 26.10
N LYS A 59 0.46 -12.42 26.33
CA LYS A 59 -0.16 -12.54 27.65
C LYS A 59 -0.36 -13.98 28.10
N THR A 60 -0.79 -14.86 27.17
CA THR A 60 -1.15 -16.25 27.50
C THR A 60 0.05 -17.20 27.46
N TRP A 61 0.99 -16.95 26.55
CA TRP A 61 2.17 -17.77 26.29
C TRP A 61 3.43 -16.88 26.24
N PRO A 62 3.86 -16.28 27.36
CA PRO A 62 4.99 -15.34 27.38
C PRO A 62 6.34 -15.99 27.00
N ALA A 63 6.47 -17.30 27.16
CA ALA A 63 7.65 -18.06 26.77
C ALA A 63 7.70 -18.38 25.25
N LEU A 64 6.61 -18.09 24.51
CA LEU A 64 6.59 -18.26 23.07
C LEU A 64 7.51 -17.21 22.44
N GLY A 65 8.49 -17.66 21.66
CA GLY A 65 9.43 -16.74 21.00
C GLY A 65 8.73 -15.71 20.10
N ALA A 66 9.47 -14.65 19.75
CA ALA A 66 8.90 -13.53 19.00
C ALA A 66 8.47 -13.90 17.56
N ILE A 67 9.24 -14.78 16.89
CA ILE A 67 8.94 -15.23 15.52
C ILE A 67 7.64 -16.07 15.46
N PRO A 68 7.45 -17.11 16.29
CA PRO A 68 6.17 -17.84 16.35
C PRO A 68 4.98 -16.92 16.63
N THR A 69 5.12 -15.96 17.54
CA THR A 69 4.08 -15.00 17.88
C THR A 69 3.66 -14.15 16.67
N LEU A 70 4.63 -13.65 15.91
CA LEU A 70 4.39 -12.88 14.68
C LEU A 70 3.67 -13.74 13.63
N MET A 71 4.10 -14.99 13.45
CA MET A 71 3.50 -15.90 12.47
C MET A 71 2.04 -16.25 12.80
N ILE A 72 1.72 -16.42 14.08
CA ILE A 72 0.34 -16.62 14.54
C ILE A 72 -0.47 -15.34 14.29
N GLY A 73 0.04 -14.16 14.67
CA GLY A 73 -0.60 -12.88 14.41
C GLY A 73 -0.89 -12.66 12.91
N LEU A 74 0.10 -12.93 12.06
CA LEU A 74 -0.01 -12.80 10.61
C LEU A 74 -1.03 -13.78 10.01
N SER A 75 -0.98 -15.05 10.38
CA SER A 75 -1.90 -16.07 9.85
C SER A 75 -3.36 -15.79 10.20
N VAL A 76 -3.63 -15.36 11.44
CA VAL A 76 -4.98 -14.96 11.85
C VAL A 76 -5.41 -13.69 11.10
N ALA A 77 -4.53 -12.68 11.00
CA ALA A 77 -4.84 -11.45 10.27
C ALA A 77 -5.17 -11.71 8.79
N VAL A 78 -4.38 -12.55 8.12
CA VAL A 78 -4.62 -12.95 6.72
C VAL A 78 -5.97 -13.65 6.59
N THR A 79 -6.29 -14.60 7.50
CA THR A 79 -7.56 -15.34 7.47
C THR A 79 -8.76 -14.41 7.67
N VAL A 80 -8.68 -13.50 8.65
CA VAL A 80 -9.75 -12.53 8.92
C VAL A 80 -9.93 -11.58 7.73
N CYS A 81 -8.85 -11.09 7.14
CA CYS A 81 -8.94 -10.19 5.98
C CYS A 81 -9.45 -10.91 4.73
N MET A 82 -9.08 -12.18 4.52
CA MET A 82 -9.63 -13.01 3.45
C MET A 82 -11.14 -13.16 3.59
N LEU A 83 -11.62 -13.45 4.82
CA LEU A 83 -13.05 -13.51 5.12
C LEU A 83 -13.72 -12.15 4.90
N LEU A 84 -13.11 -11.07 5.38
CA LEU A 84 -13.62 -9.72 5.21
C LEU A 84 -13.73 -9.34 3.72
N GLY A 85 -12.70 -9.64 2.92
CA GLY A 85 -12.70 -9.43 1.48
C GLY A 85 -13.83 -10.17 0.78
N TYR A 86 -14.06 -11.43 1.14
CA TYR A 86 -15.21 -12.20 0.65
C TYR A 86 -16.55 -11.58 1.05
N VAL A 87 -16.69 -11.11 2.30
CA VAL A 87 -17.91 -10.46 2.78
C VAL A 87 -18.16 -9.14 2.04
N ILE A 88 -17.14 -8.31 1.87
CA ILE A 88 -17.22 -7.05 1.12
C ILE A 88 -17.65 -7.32 -0.32
N GLU A 89 -17.02 -8.30 -0.98
CA GLU A 89 -17.39 -8.71 -2.33
C GLU A 89 -18.85 -9.14 -2.40
N ARG A 90 -19.26 -10.05 -1.52
CA ARG A 90 -20.61 -10.65 -1.57
C ARG A 90 -21.72 -9.67 -1.16
N ALA A 91 -21.48 -8.85 -0.15
CA ALA A 91 -22.50 -7.96 0.43
C ALA A 91 -22.63 -6.65 -0.35
N ALA A 92 -21.51 -6.06 -0.78
CA ALA A 92 -21.50 -4.80 -1.51
C ALA A 92 -21.38 -5.05 -3.02
N TYR A 93 -20.21 -5.46 -3.49
CA TYR A 93 -19.88 -5.42 -4.92
C TYR A 93 -20.75 -6.33 -5.78
N ARG A 94 -21.04 -7.55 -5.34
CA ARG A 94 -21.81 -8.54 -6.10
C ARG A 94 -23.20 -8.06 -6.45
N ARG A 95 -23.84 -7.28 -5.57
CA ARG A 95 -25.18 -6.73 -5.79
C ARG A 95 -25.19 -5.56 -6.77
N LEU A 96 -24.06 -4.88 -6.90
CA LEU A 96 -23.94 -3.63 -7.65
C LEU A 96 -23.21 -3.78 -9.00
N ARG A 97 -22.86 -5.00 -9.42
CA ARG A 97 -22.10 -5.23 -10.67
C ARG A 97 -22.83 -4.76 -11.93
N ASN A 98 -24.16 -4.80 -11.93
CA ASN A 98 -24.98 -4.36 -13.05
C ASN A 98 -25.47 -2.92 -12.90
N ALA A 99 -25.10 -2.24 -11.80
CA ALA A 99 -25.49 -0.86 -11.54
C ALA A 99 -24.59 0.12 -12.31
N PRO A 100 -25.01 1.38 -12.50
CA PRO A 100 -24.16 2.41 -13.09
C PRO A 100 -22.82 2.54 -12.34
N ARG A 101 -21.73 2.85 -13.06
CA ARG A 101 -20.35 2.85 -12.54
C ARG A 101 -20.13 3.70 -11.28
N LEU A 102 -20.97 4.71 -11.04
CA LEU A 102 -20.92 5.55 -9.84
C LEU A 102 -21.39 4.82 -8.56
N ALA A 103 -22.33 3.88 -8.67
CA ALA A 103 -22.91 3.22 -7.49
C ALA A 103 -21.91 2.31 -6.75
N PRO A 104 -21.09 1.47 -7.43
CA PRO A 104 -20.02 0.74 -6.76
C PRO A 104 -18.98 1.64 -6.10
N LEU A 105 -18.67 2.80 -6.70
CA LEU A 105 -17.71 3.77 -6.15
C LEU A 105 -18.20 4.35 -4.81
N ILE A 106 -19.44 4.84 -4.78
CA ILE A 106 -20.08 5.36 -3.56
C ILE A 106 -20.15 4.27 -2.50
N THR A 107 -20.46 3.04 -2.91
CA THR A 107 -20.50 1.90 -1.98
C THR A 107 -19.12 1.58 -1.42
N ALA A 108 -18.07 1.63 -2.23
CA ALA A 108 -16.68 1.43 -1.78
C ALA A 108 -16.29 2.44 -0.70
N ILE A 109 -16.64 3.71 -0.90
CA ILE A 109 -16.43 4.79 0.07
C ILE A 109 -17.26 4.53 1.34
N GLY A 110 -18.52 4.12 1.19
CA GLY A 110 -19.37 3.76 2.33
C GLY A 110 -18.82 2.59 3.15
N VAL A 111 -18.30 1.55 2.50
CA VAL A 111 -17.63 0.43 3.17
C VAL A 111 -16.34 0.89 3.87
N SER A 112 -15.56 1.78 3.25
CA SER A 112 -14.35 2.36 3.85
C SER A 112 -14.66 3.04 5.19
N PHE A 113 -15.60 3.99 5.19
CA PHE A 113 -16.04 4.67 6.42
C PHE A 113 -16.65 3.71 7.44
N LEU A 114 -17.42 2.71 6.99
CA LEU A 114 -17.98 1.68 7.87
C LEU A 114 -16.85 0.91 8.57
N LEU A 115 -15.83 0.47 7.85
CA LEU A 115 -14.69 -0.26 8.42
C LEU A 115 -13.89 0.58 9.40
N GLN A 116 -13.60 1.84 9.06
CA GLN A 116 -12.92 2.77 9.98
C GLN A 116 -13.74 3.02 11.24
N THR A 117 -15.06 3.18 11.11
CA THR A 117 -15.96 3.43 12.25
C THR A 117 -16.10 2.18 13.12
N LEU A 118 -16.24 1.00 12.54
CA LEU A 118 -16.21 -0.25 13.29
C LEU A 118 -14.86 -0.44 13.99
N ALA A 119 -13.76 -0.06 13.34
CA ALA A 119 -12.44 -0.10 13.97
C ALA A 119 -12.35 0.85 15.17
N MET A 120 -12.91 2.07 15.06
CA MET A 120 -13.02 3.00 16.20
C MET A 120 -13.83 2.42 17.36
N ILE A 121 -14.92 1.69 17.09
CA ILE A 121 -15.77 1.10 18.13
C ILE A 121 -15.04 -0.04 18.85
N ILE A 122 -14.34 -0.90 18.11
CA ILE A 122 -13.71 -2.11 18.66
C ILE A 122 -12.35 -1.81 19.32
N TRP A 123 -11.50 -0.99 18.68
CA TRP A 123 -10.13 -0.72 19.14
C TRP A 123 -9.95 0.68 19.74
N GLY A 124 -10.93 1.57 19.62
CA GLY A 124 -10.83 2.95 20.08
C GLY A 124 -10.16 3.90 19.07
N ARG A 125 -10.04 5.17 19.47
CA ARG A 125 -9.51 6.27 18.63
C ARG A 125 -8.01 6.53 18.84
N ASN A 126 -7.40 5.87 19.81
CA ASN A 126 -6.01 6.13 20.17
C ASN A 126 -5.04 5.39 19.24
N TYR A 127 -3.82 5.90 19.17
CA TYR A 127 -2.70 5.18 18.56
C TYR A 127 -2.27 4.06 19.50
N HIS A 128 -2.19 2.85 18.98
CA HIS A 128 -1.67 1.70 19.71
C HIS A 128 -0.25 1.39 19.25
N SER A 129 0.66 1.19 20.20
CA SER A 129 2.03 0.79 19.89
C SER A 129 2.06 -0.65 19.41
N PHE A 130 2.63 -0.88 18.23
CA PHE A 130 2.78 -2.22 17.68
C PHE A 130 4.03 -2.89 18.27
N PRO A 131 3.92 -4.06 18.92
CA PRO A 131 5.06 -4.72 19.55
C PRO A 131 6.16 -5.04 18.53
N GLN A 132 7.39 -4.60 18.82
CA GLN A 132 8.56 -4.88 17.98
C GLN A 132 9.08 -6.30 18.27
N LEU A 133 8.51 -7.29 17.57
CA LEU A 133 8.89 -8.70 17.69
C LEU A 133 10.20 -9.04 16.96
N ILE A 134 10.54 -8.25 15.95
CA ILE A 134 11.82 -8.34 15.24
C ILE A 134 12.68 -7.20 15.76
N THR A 135 13.98 -7.47 15.97
CA THR A 135 14.92 -6.42 16.37
C THR A 135 14.92 -5.27 15.36
N THR A 136 14.83 -4.05 15.88
CA THR A 136 14.95 -2.80 15.13
C THR A 136 16.37 -2.24 15.21
N ALA A 137 17.31 -2.97 15.81
CA ALA A 137 18.71 -2.57 15.86
C ALA A 137 19.24 -2.36 14.43
N PRO A 138 19.73 -1.16 14.10
CA PRO A 138 20.17 -0.86 12.75
C PRO A 138 21.39 -1.71 12.40
N LEU A 139 21.30 -2.45 11.31
CA LEU A 139 22.46 -3.06 10.66
C LEU A 139 23.09 -2.01 9.75
N GLN A 140 24.41 -2.04 9.66
CA GLN A 140 25.19 -1.17 8.77
C GLN A 140 25.95 -2.04 7.76
N PRO A 141 25.32 -2.44 6.64
CA PRO A 141 25.96 -3.28 5.63
C PRO A 141 27.05 -2.53 4.85
N ILE A 142 26.89 -1.21 4.72
CA ILE A 142 27.79 -0.29 4.03
C ILE A 142 27.92 0.95 4.92
N ASP A 143 29.10 1.59 4.91
CA ASP A 143 29.30 2.82 5.69
C ASP A 143 28.28 3.90 5.28
N GLY A 144 27.69 4.58 6.26
CA GLY A 144 26.61 5.55 6.04
C GLY A 144 25.23 5.01 5.61
N VAL A 145 25.03 3.69 5.50
CA VAL A 145 23.72 3.08 5.14
C VAL A 145 23.22 2.17 6.27
N PHE A 146 22.08 2.55 6.85
CA PHE A 146 21.42 1.81 7.92
C PHE A 146 20.17 1.10 7.39
N ILE A 147 20.07 -0.19 7.69
CA ILE A 147 18.88 -1.00 7.39
C ILE A 147 18.48 -1.81 8.61
N THR A 148 17.20 -1.83 8.95
CA THR A 148 16.73 -2.64 10.07
C THR A 148 16.38 -4.06 9.61
N PRO A 149 16.50 -5.08 10.48
CA PRO A 149 16.05 -6.43 10.16
C PRO A 149 14.56 -6.51 9.75
N VAL A 150 13.71 -5.65 10.32
CA VAL A 150 12.31 -5.47 9.88
C VAL A 150 12.23 -5.08 8.40
N GLN A 151 13.02 -4.11 7.97
CA GLN A 151 13.07 -3.65 6.58
C GLN A 151 13.55 -4.75 5.62
N VAL A 152 14.55 -5.55 6.02
CA VAL A 152 15.01 -6.70 5.22
C VAL A 152 13.87 -7.72 5.04
N VAL A 153 13.15 -8.05 6.12
CA VAL A 153 11.99 -8.95 6.04
C VAL A 153 10.90 -8.37 5.13
N ILE A 154 10.65 -7.06 5.18
CA ILE A 154 9.69 -6.38 4.30
C ILE A 154 10.10 -6.54 2.83
N LEU A 155 11.36 -6.29 2.49
CA LEU A 155 11.86 -6.41 1.12
C LEU A 155 11.75 -7.85 0.60
N ILE A 156 12.21 -8.83 1.38
CA ILE A 156 12.21 -10.23 0.96
C ILE A 156 10.78 -10.77 0.84
N SER A 157 9.95 -10.56 1.85
CA SER A 157 8.57 -11.06 1.85
C SER A 157 7.72 -10.41 0.76
N SER A 158 7.90 -9.10 0.52
CA SER A 158 7.20 -8.40 -0.56
C SER A 158 7.62 -8.94 -1.93
N ALA A 159 8.92 -9.08 -2.21
CA ALA A 159 9.40 -9.65 -3.46
C ALA A 159 8.88 -11.07 -3.71
N LEU A 160 8.84 -11.90 -2.66
CA LEU A 160 8.31 -13.26 -2.72
C LEU A 160 6.81 -13.28 -3.03
N LEU A 161 6.01 -12.44 -2.36
CA LEU A 161 4.57 -12.36 -2.58
C LEU A 161 4.22 -11.80 -3.97
N MET A 162 4.94 -10.77 -4.42
CA MET A 162 4.78 -10.20 -5.76
C MET A 162 5.07 -11.25 -6.83
N THR A 163 6.22 -11.92 -6.73
CA THR A 163 6.62 -13.00 -7.66
C THR A 163 5.61 -14.14 -7.62
N GLY A 164 5.20 -14.55 -6.43
CA GLY A 164 4.17 -15.58 -6.22
C GLY A 164 2.85 -15.22 -6.90
N LEU A 165 2.43 -13.95 -6.83
CA LEU A 165 1.21 -13.48 -7.46
C LEU A 165 1.29 -13.48 -8.99
N ILE A 166 2.42 -13.03 -9.56
CA ILE A 166 2.67 -13.12 -11.00
C ILE A 166 2.60 -14.58 -11.46
N LEU A 167 3.25 -15.49 -10.75
CA LEU A 167 3.23 -16.92 -11.08
C LEU A 167 1.82 -17.49 -10.96
N LEU A 168 1.08 -17.13 -9.91
CA LEU A 168 -0.31 -17.52 -9.73
C LEU A 168 -1.17 -17.09 -10.93
N VAL A 169 -1.10 -15.82 -11.33
CA VAL A 169 -1.96 -15.29 -12.39
C VAL A 169 -1.54 -15.77 -13.79
N ASN A 170 -0.22 -15.87 -14.04
CA ASN A 170 0.27 -16.18 -15.39
C ASN A 170 0.41 -17.68 -15.67
N LYS A 171 0.69 -18.51 -14.65
CA LYS A 171 1.05 -19.92 -14.84
C LYS A 171 0.01 -20.92 -14.31
N THR A 172 -1.01 -20.49 -13.55
CA THR A 172 -2.00 -21.44 -12.98
C THR A 172 -3.35 -21.43 -13.69
N ARG A 173 -4.17 -22.47 -13.44
CA ARG A 173 -5.55 -22.58 -13.94
C ARG A 173 -6.45 -21.47 -13.38
N LEU A 174 -6.28 -21.12 -12.10
CA LEU A 174 -6.97 -19.99 -11.46
C LEU A 174 -6.66 -18.69 -12.20
N GLY A 175 -5.38 -18.44 -12.48
CA GLY A 175 -4.91 -17.27 -13.21
C GLY A 175 -5.43 -17.17 -14.66
N ARG A 176 -5.54 -18.31 -15.36
CA ARG A 176 -6.20 -18.37 -16.67
C ARG A 176 -7.67 -17.96 -16.59
N ALA A 177 -8.40 -18.43 -15.57
CA ALA A 177 -9.79 -18.08 -15.35
C ALA A 177 -9.96 -16.59 -14.96
N MET A 178 -9.04 -16.04 -14.15
CA MET A 178 -9.00 -14.61 -13.82
C MET A 178 -8.84 -13.75 -15.07
N ARG A 179 -7.85 -14.05 -15.93
CA ARG A 179 -7.62 -13.30 -17.17
C ARG A 179 -8.79 -13.43 -18.15
N ALA A 180 -9.37 -14.62 -18.30
CA ALA A 180 -10.57 -14.80 -19.12
C ALA A 180 -11.76 -13.97 -18.61
N THR A 181 -11.93 -13.91 -17.28
CA THR A 181 -13.00 -13.12 -16.65
C THR A 181 -12.77 -11.62 -16.81
N ALA A 182 -11.51 -11.16 -16.77
CA ALA A 182 -11.10 -9.76 -16.97
C ALA A 182 -11.31 -9.24 -18.40
N GLU A 183 -11.27 -10.12 -19.40
CA GLU A 183 -11.61 -9.75 -20.78
C GLU A 183 -13.12 -9.56 -20.94
N ASN A 184 -13.90 -10.60 -20.62
CA ASN A 184 -15.35 -10.53 -20.68
C ASN A 184 -16.01 -11.54 -19.75
N HIS A 185 -16.57 -11.05 -18.65
CA HIS A 185 -17.29 -11.84 -17.66
C HIS A 185 -18.41 -12.73 -18.26
N ARG A 186 -19.16 -12.22 -19.24
CA ARG A 186 -20.30 -12.94 -19.81
C ARG A 186 -19.83 -14.07 -20.72
N VAL A 187 -18.84 -13.80 -21.57
CA VAL A 187 -18.26 -14.82 -22.45
C VAL A 187 -17.51 -15.87 -21.63
N ALA A 188 -16.73 -15.48 -20.62
CA ALA A 188 -16.05 -16.43 -19.73
C ALA A 188 -17.05 -17.38 -19.05
N GLY A 189 -18.21 -16.87 -18.62
CA GLY A 189 -19.30 -17.67 -18.07
C GLY A 189 -19.86 -18.70 -19.06
N LEU A 190 -20.02 -18.32 -20.34
CA LEU A 190 -20.45 -19.24 -21.40
C LEU A 190 -19.41 -20.32 -21.72
N MET A 191 -18.13 -20.05 -21.45
CA MET A 191 -17.02 -21.02 -21.58
C MET A 191 -16.86 -21.93 -20.35
N GLY A 192 -17.82 -21.92 -19.42
CA GLY A 192 -17.83 -22.79 -18.24
C GLY A 192 -17.02 -22.28 -17.05
N VAL A 193 -16.55 -21.03 -17.07
CA VAL A 193 -15.85 -20.41 -15.92
C VAL A 193 -16.89 -19.83 -14.96
N ASP A 194 -16.87 -20.26 -13.69
CA ASP A 194 -17.69 -19.66 -12.64
C ASP A 194 -17.12 -18.28 -12.23
N THR A 195 -17.51 -17.24 -12.96
CA THR A 195 -17.00 -15.88 -12.77
C THR A 195 -17.28 -15.33 -11.38
N ASN A 196 -18.38 -15.75 -10.74
CA ASN A 196 -18.67 -15.35 -9.36
C ASN A 196 -17.61 -15.87 -8.38
N LYS A 197 -17.22 -17.15 -8.52
CA LYS A 197 -16.14 -17.71 -7.69
C LYS A 197 -14.79 -17.07 -8.00
N ILE A 198 -14.50 -16.79 -9.27
CA ILE A 198 -13.24 -16.14 -9.66
C ILE A 198 -13.13 -14.74 -9.04
N ILE A 199 -14.17 -13.92 -9.15
CA ILE A 199 -14.19 -12.58 -8.55
C ILE A 199 -14.05 -12.67 -7.02
N ALA A 200 -14.83 -13.55 -6.36
CA ALA A 200 -14.73 -13.75 -4.92
C ALA A 200 -13.31 -14.17 -4.49
N THR A 201 -12.69 -15.10 -5.22
CA THR A 201 -11.31 -15.57 -4.95
C THR A 201 -10.29 -14.45 -5.14
N THR A 202 -10.53 -13.56 -6.10
CA THR A 202 -9.69 -12.38 -6.35
C THR A 202 -9.73 -11.41 -5.17
N PHE A 203 -10.92 -11.12 -4.63
CA PHE A 203 -11.06 -10.30 -3.42
C PHE A 203 -10.40 -10.95 -2.21
N ILE A 204 -10.52 -12.27 -2.05
CA ILE A 204 -9.87 -13.04 -0.99
C ILE A 204 -8.34 -12.87 -1.07
N ILE A 205 -7.74 -13.14 -2.24
CA ILE A 205 -6.29 -13.06 -2.43
C ILE A 205 -5.80 -11.62 -2.22
N GLY A 206 -6.47 -10.64 -2.83
CA GLY A 206 -6.12 -9.23 -2.64
C GLY A 206 -6.17 -8.83 -1.17
N SER A 207 -7.24 -9.18 -0.45
CA SER A 207 -7.39 -8.86 0.97
C SER A 207 -6.36 -9.57 1.86
N GLY A 208 -5.94 -10.77 1.48
CA GLY A 208 -4.79 -11.44 2.10
C GLY A 208 -3.50 -10.64 1.95
N LEU A 209 -3.20 -10.15 0.75
CA LEU A 209 -2.03 -9.29 0.51
C LEU A 209 -2.09 -7.97 1.30
N ALA A 210 -3.28 -7.36 1.39
CA ALA A 210 -3.50 -6.18 2.22
C ALA A 210 -3.21 -6.45 3.70
N ALA A 211 -3.60 -7.62 4.22
CA ALA A 211 -3.30 -8.00 5.59
C ALA A 211 -1.78 -8.07 5.84
N VAL A 212 -1.04 -8.75 4.95
CA VAL A 212 0.42 -8.84 5.08
C VAL A 212 1.04 -7.44 5.02
N ALA A 213 0.63 -6.62 4.05
CA ALA A 213 1.08 -5.23 3.93
C ALA A 213 0.78 -4.40 5.20
N GLY A 214 -0.34 -4.65 5.88
CA GLY A 214 -0.73 -3.98 7.12
C GLY A 214 0.17 -4.35 8.30
N VAL A 215 0.46 -5.65 8.46
CA VAL A 215 1.42 -6.10 9.47
C VAL A 215 2.81 -5.53 9.21
N MET A 216 3.25 -5.53 7.94
CA MET A 216 4.54 -4.94 7.53
C MET A 216 4.60 -3.43 7.83
N PHE A 217 3.53 -2.70 7.50
CA PHE A 217 3.44 -1.26 7.74
C PHE A 217 3.47 -0.95 9.24
N SER A 218 2.64 -1.59 10.05
CA SER A 218 2.63 -1.37 11.50
C SER A 218 3.90 -1.83 12.20
N SER A 219 4.56 -2.89 11.72
CA SER A 219 5.86 -3.30 12.25
C SER A 219 6.95 -2.28 11.93
N ASN A 220 6.93 -1.66 10.74
CA ASN A 220 7.91 -0.67 10.34
C ASN A 220 7.75 0.67 11.08
N TYR A 221 6.51 1.15 11.23
CA TYR A 221 6.23 2.44 11.87
C TYR A 221 5.98 2.32 13.39
N GLY A 222 5.83 1.10 13.92
CA GLY A 222 5.64 0.84 15.36
C GLY A 222 4.28 1.27 15.91
N VAL A 223 3.31 1.58 15.06
CA VAL A 223 1.98 2.05 15.45
C VAL A 223 0.88 1.41 14.62
N ALA A 224 -0.29 1.21 15.23
CA ALA A 224 -1.52 0.81 14.57
C ALA A 224 -2.68 1.65 15.09
N HIS A 225 -3.53 2.15 14.19
CA HIS A 225 -4.67 3.00 14.53
C HIS A 225 -5.78 2.87 13.48
N TYR A 226 -7.01 3.27 13.85
CA TYR A 226 -8.23 3.07 13.06
C TYR A 226 -8.32 3.86 11.73
N ALA A 227 -7.39 4.77 11.44
CA ALA A 227 -7.39 5.56 10.21
C ALA A 227 -6.15 5.29 9.34
N MET A 228 -5.28 4.36 9.76
CA MET A 228 -3.99 4.14 9.13
C MET A 228 -4.08 3.58 7.70
N GLY A 229 -5.24 3.05 7.31
CA GLY A 229 -5.45 2.44 5.99
C GLY A 229 -5.62 3.44 4.86
N PHE A 230 -6.12 4.64 5.16
CA PHE A 230 -6.53 5.61 4.15
C PHE A 230 -5.33 6.22 3.39
N SER A 231 -4.35 6.75 4.13
CA SER A 231 -3.14 7.36 3.56
C SER A 231 -2.34 6.38 2.67
N PRO A 232 -1.90 5.20 3.14
CA PRO A 232 -1.21 4.24 2.30
C PRO A 232 -2.13 3.67 1.20
N GLY A 233 -3.44 3.60 1.45
CA GLY A 233 -4.42 3.15 0.47
C GLY A 233 -4.49 4.06 -0.76
N ILE A 234 -4.55 5.38 -0.56
CA ILE A 234 -4.54 6.34 -1.67
C ILE A 234 -3.20 6.34 -2.39
N LYS A 235 -2.08 6.33 -1.65
CA LYS A 235 -0.74 6.25 -2.26
C LYS A 235 -0.58 5.00 -3.12
N ALA A 236 -0.98 3.84 -2.62
CA ALA A 236 -0.93 2.59 -3.36
C ALA A 236 -1.87 2.57 -4.58
N PHE A 237 -3.05 3.20 -4.47
CA PHE A 237 -3.93 3.38 -5.63
C PHE A 237 -3.23 4.22 -6.71
N THR A 238 -2.62 5.32 -6.32
CA THR A 238 -1.86 6.20 -7.22
C THR A 238 -0.68 5.47 -7.86
N ALA A 239 0.04 4.63 -7.11
CA ALA A 239 1.04 3.71 -7.64
C ALA A 239 0.47 2.72 -8.66
N ALA A 240 -0.72 2.16 -8.41
CA ALA A 240 -1.40 1.28 -9.38
C ALA A 240 -1.80 2.03 -10.66
N VAL A 241 -2.25 3.29 -10.54
CA VAL A 241 -2.55 4.15 -11.71
C VAL A 241 -1.29 4.46 -12.50
N LEU A 242 -0.21 4.87 -11.81
CA LEU A 242 1.09 5.11 -12.43
C LEU A 242 1.61 3.85 -13.13
N GLY A 243 1.43 2.67 -12.54
CA GLY A 243 1.79 1.40 -13.16
C GLY A 243 0.94 1.01 -14.37
N GLY A 244 -0.26 1.57 -14.50
CA GLY A 244 -1.30 1.15 -15.43
C GLY A 244 -2.28 0.19 -14.75
N ILE A 245 -3.49 0.68 -14.43
CA ILE A 245 -4.47 -0.10 -13.67
C ILE A 245 -4.89 -1.35 -14.47
N GLY A 246 -4.88 -2.50 -13.82
CA GLY A 246 -5.13 -3.81 -14.44
C GLY A 246 -3.87 -4.56 -14.89
N ASN A 247 -2.72 -3.88 -15.02
CA ASN A 247 -1.43 -4.54 -15.27
C ASN A 247 -0.70 -4.81 -13.95
N LEU A 248 -0.67 -6.09 -13.53
CA LEU A 248 -0.02 -6.52 -12.28
C LEU A 248 1.46 -6.15 -12.21
N GLY A 249 2.23 -6.37 -13.29
CA GLY A 249 3.65 -6.02 -13.32
C GLY A 249 3.86 -4.51 -13.29
N GLY A 250 3.00 -3.78 -13.99
CA GLY A 250 2.95 -2.32 -13.95
C GLY A 250 2.77 -1.78 -12.55
N ALA A 251 1.78 -2.29 -11.82
CA ALA A 251 1.47 -1.86 -10.45
C ALA A 251 2.61 -2.09 -9.45
N MET A 252 3.38 -3.18 -9.61
CA MET A 252 4.57 -3.45 -8.78
C MET A 252 5.63 -2.38 -8.98
N VAL A 253 5.99 -2.12 -10.24
CA VAL A 253 6.97 -1.10 -10.59
C VAL A 253 6.46 0.28 -10.15
N GLY A 254 5.18 0.58 -10.35
CA GLY A 254 4.55 1.81 -9.90
C GLY A 254 4.65 2.03 -8.39
N GLY A 255 4.46 0.99 -7.58
CA GLY A 255 4.60 1.07 -6.12
C GLY A 255 6.04 1.32 -5.67
N VAL A 256 6.99 0.61 -6.28
CA VAL A 256 8.42 0.80 -6.01
C VAL A 256 8.88 2.20 -6.42
N VAL A 257 8.50 2.65 -7.62
CA VAL A 257 8.82 3.98 -8.14
C VAL A 257 8.21 5.06 -7.24
N LEU A 258 6.95 4.91 -6.81
CA LEU A 258 6.32 5.86 -5.90
C LEU A 258 7.09 5.96 -4.58
N GLY A 259 7.46 4.83 -3.97
CA GLY A 259 8.25 4.82 -2.74
C GLY A 259 9.62 5.47 -2.88
N LEU A 260 10.32 5.21 -4.01
CA LEU A 260 11.60 5.83 -4.33
C LEU A 260 11.46 7.35 -4.50
N VAL A 261 10.46 7.81 -5.25
CA VAL A 261 10.20 9.23 -5.45
C VAL A 261 9.85 9.92 -4.12
N GLU A 262 9.05 9.27 -3.27
CA GLU A 262 8.70 9.80 -1.95
C GLU A 262 9.93 9.93 -1.05
N SER A 263 10.76 8.89 -0.93
CA SER A 263 11.94 8.92 -0.06
C SER A 263 13.06 9.82 -0.57
N ILE A 264 13.31 9.86 -1.88
CA ILE A 264 14.25 10.80 -2.48
C ILE A 264 13.73 12.23 -2.31
N GLY A 265 12.43 12.46 -2.57
CA GLY A 265 11.78 13.73 -2.31
C GLY A 265 12.00 14.17 -0.87
N ALA A 266 11.68 13.33 0.10
CA ALA A 266 11.84 13.62 1.53
C ALA A 266 13.27 14.02 1.92
N GLY A 267 14.27 13.32 1.36
CA GLY A 267 15.68 13.58 1.66
C GLY A 267 16.25 14.86 1.03
N TYR A 268 15.67 15.34 -0.08
CA TYR A 268 16.19 16.48 -0.83
C TYR A 268 15.27 17.72 -0.84
N LEU A 269 13.99 17.59 -0.49
CA LEU A 269 13.03 18.71 -0.44
C LEU A 269 13.44 19.78 0.57
N GLY A 270 13.91 19.37 1.76
CA GLY A 270 14.38 20.30 2.78
C GLY A 270 15.54 21.17 2.30
N SER A 271 16.57 20.54 1.70
CA SER A 271 17.73 21.27 1.16
C SER A 271 17.42 22.09 -0.10
N ALA A 272 16.49 21.63 -0.95
CA ALA A 272 16.10 22.34 -2.17
C ALA A 272 15.17 23.54 -1.92
N THR A 273 14.40 23.52 -0.83
CA THR A 273 13.45 24.57 -0.46
C THR A 273 13.88 25.42 0.72
N ASP A 274 15.12 25.25 1.17
CA ASP A 274 15.72 26.11 2.18
C ASP A 274 15.91 27.53 1.59
N LEU A 275 15.05 28.44 2.04
CA LEU A 275 15.03 29.83 1.60
C LEU A 275 16.28 30.59 2.06
N CYS A 276 17.05 30.05 3.03
CA CYS A 276 18.34 30.59 3.44
C CYS A 276 19.41 30.47 2.33
N HIS A 277 19.28 29.48 1.43
CA HIS A 277 20.20 29.28 0.30
C HIS A 277 19.74 29.98 -0.99
N LEU A 278 18.50 30.47 -1.06
CA LEU A 278 17.96 31.13 -2.25
C LEU A 278 18.21 32.65 -2.20
N PRO A 279 18.96 33.23 -3.16
CA PRO A 279 19.41 34.63 -3.10
C PRO A 279 18.27 35.66 -3.14
N ILE A 280 17.09 35.25 -3.61
CA ILE A 280 15.89 36.12 -3.72
C ILE A 280 15.23 36.36 -2.36
N TRP A 281 15.34 35.41 -1.42
CA TRP A 281 14.62 35.42 -0.13
C TRP A 281 15.53 35.63 1.08
N ALA A 282 16.83 35.35 0.92
CA ALA A 282 17.87 35.58 1.92
C ALA A 282 18.02 37.05 2.36
N GLN A 283 17.44 38.01 1.62
CA GLN A 283 17.50 39.46 1.94
C GLN A 283 16.28 39.97 2.73
N SER A 284 15.29 39.14 3.05
CA SER A 284 14.17 39.58 3.88
C SER A 284 14.58 39.69 5.35
N ALA A 285 14.26 40.81 6.00
CA ALA A 285 14.71 41.15 7.35
C ALA A 285 14.31 40.11 8.42
N SER A 286 13.23 39.35 8.19
CA SER A 286 12.76 38.29 9.08
C SER A 286 13.48 36.94 8.93
N LEU A 287 14.10 36.67 7.78
CA LEU A 287 14.84 35.42 7.53
C LEU A 287 16.33 35.55 7.85
N GLN A 288 16.90 36.76 7.75
CA GLN A 288 18.32 37.02 8.02
C GLN A 288 18.76 36.61 9.43
N THR A 289 17.95 36.86 10.46
CA THR A 289 18.27 36.49 11.84
C THR A 289 18.22 34.99 12.09
N THR A 290 17.32 34.26 11.41
CA THR A 290 17.21 32.80 11.53
C THR A 290 18.33 32.09 10.78
N CYS A 291 18.63 32.53 9.55
CA CYS A 291 19.71 31.96 8.74
C CYS A 291 21.11 32.29 9.31
N ALA A 292 21.30 33.47 9.92
CA ALA A 292 22.56 33.86 10.55
C ALA A 292 22.86 33.10 11.87
N ASN A 293 21.82 32.64 12.56
CA ASN A 293 21.95 31.85 13.80
C ASN A 293 22.02 30.32 13.54
N GLY A 294 22.19 29.90 12.29
CA GLY A 294 22.29 28.48 11.91
C GLY A 294 20.95 27.74 11.80
N GLY A 295 19.82 28.44 11.73
CA GLY A 295 18.51 27.85 11.44
C GLY A 295 18.26 27.74 9.93
N SER A 296 17.57 26.68 9.49
CA SER A 296 17.06 26.54 8.13
C SER A 296 15.59 26.99 8.07
N PHE A 297 15.19 27.65 6.98
CA PHE A 297 13.79 27.98 6.73
C PHE A 297 13.34 27.22 5.48
N GLU A 298 12.92 25.99 5.69
CA GLU A 298 12.44 25.10 4.64
C GLU A 298 10.99 25.44 4.28
N LEU A 299 10.75 25.93 3.07
CA LEU A 299 9.39 26.25 2.60
C LEU A 299 8.51 24.99 2.49
N LEU A 300 9.12 23.86 2.10
CA LEU A 300 8.49 22.53 2.09
C LEU A 300 9.33 21.61 2.96
N SER A 301 8.92 21.43 4.22
CA SER A 301 9.55 20.45 5.10
C SER A 301 9.33 19.02 4.60
N SER A 302 10.10 18.07 5.14
CA SER A 302 9.94 16.63 4.90
C SER A 302 8.52 16.09 5.13
N ASN A 303 7.69 16.80 5.90
CA ASN A 303 6.27 16.46 6.10
C ASN A 303 5.43 16.59 4.82
N TYR A 304 5.90 17.34 3.82
CA TYR A 304 5.22 17.54 2.54
C TYR A 304 5.78 16.67 1.41
N GLN A 305 6.56 15.62 1.73
CA GLN A 305 7.10 14.65 0.77
C GLN A 305 6.03 14.09 -0.18
N ASP A 306 4.80 13.92 0.30
CA ASP A 306 3.67 13.42 -0.47
C ASP A 306 3.34 14.34 -1.67
N ILE A 307 3.38 15.66 -1.47
CA ILE A 307 3.04 16.64 -2.52
C ILE A 307 3.97 16.46 -3.71
N PHE A 308 5.26 16.31 -3.47
CA PHE A 308 6.25 16.12 -4.52
C PHE A 308 5.98 14.85 -5.34
N ALA A 309 5.71 13.74 -4.65
CA ALA A 309 5.37 12.47 -5.30
C ALA A 309 4.10 12.61 -6.15
N PHE A 310 3.04 13.24 -5.63
CA PHE A 310 1.79 13.44 -6.36
C PHE A 310 1.92 14.41 -7.55
N VAL A 311 2.74 15.46 -7.45
CA VAL A 311 2.99 16.39 -8.55
C VAL A 311 3.71 15.69 -9.70
N ILE A 312 4.80 14.97 -9.41
CA ILE A 312 5.53 14.19 -10.43
C ILE A 312 4.58 13.21 -11.10
N LEU A 313 3.76 12.53 -10.32
CA LEU A 313 2.85 11.53 -10.83
C LEU A 313 1.73 12.15 -11.68
N GLY A 314 1.20 13.31 -11.26
CA GLY A 314 0.28 14.11 -12.07
C GLY A 314 0.88 14.50 -13.42
N ILE A 315 2.14 14.95 -13.43
CA ILE A 315 2.88 15.26 -14.66
C ILE A 315 3.00 14.01 -15.54
N VAL A 316 3.42 12.88 -14.98
CA VAL A 316 3.55 11.63 -15.74
C VAL A 316 2.21 11.22 -16.35
N LEU A 317 1.11 11.30 -15.61
CA LEU A 317 -0.22 10.93 -16.10
C LEU A 317 -0.77 11.91 -17.16
N ILE A 318 -0.39 13.19 -17.12
CA ILE A 318 -0.72 14.15 -18.19
C ILE A 318 -0.09 13.72 -19.52
N PHE A 319 1.16 13.23 -19.50
CA PHE A 319 1.86 12.78 -20.71
C PHE A 319 1.60 11.31 -21.07
N ARG A 320 1.26 10.47 -20.09
CA ARG A 320 1.02 9.03 -20.22
C ARG A 320 -0.21 8.62 -19.40
N PRO A 321 -1.43 8.90 -19.89
CA PRO A 321 -2.67 8.66 -19.14
C PRO A 321 -2.96 7.17 -18.89
N THR A 322 -2.36 6.27 -19.66
CA THR A 322 -2.46 4.80 -19.44
C THR A 322 -1.50 4.30 -18.36
N GLY A 323 -0.65 5.16 -17.79
CA GLY A 323 0.44 4.77 -16.90
C GLY A 323 1.72 4.38 -17.65
N LEU A 324 2.77 4.03 -16.89
CA LEU A 324 4.11 3.68 -17.36
C LEU A 324 4.11 2.41 -18.23
N LEU A 325 3.31 1.41 -17.84
CA LEU A 325 3.26 0.08 -18.47
C LEU A 325 1.83 -0.33 -18.86
N GLY A 326 0.87 0.61 -18.88
CA GLY A 326 -0.49 0.32 -19.35
C GLY A 326 -0.54 0.19 -20.87
N GLU A 327 -1.26 -0.83 -21.34
CA GLU A 327 -1.55 -0.98 -22.76
C GLU A 327 -2.37 0.21 -23.27
N ARG A 328 -2.13 0.59 -24.53
CA ARG A 328 -3.00 1.55 -25.22
C ARG A 328 -4.38 0.92 -25.26
N VAL A 329 -5.37 1.57 -24.65
CA VAL A 329 -6.77 1.16 -24.73
C VAL A 329 -7.15 1.18 -26.21
N SER A 330 -7.02 0.03 -26.89
CA SER A 330 -7.68 -0.21 -28.15
C SER A 330 -9.14 -0.42 -27.76
N ASP A 331 -10.01 0.45 -28.26
CA ASP A 331 -11.45 0.50 -28.02
C ASP A 331 -12.06 -0.87 -27.69
N ARG A 332 -12.31 -1.10 -26.39
CA ARG A 332 -13.25 -2.13 -25.94
C ARG A 332 -14.66 -1.58 -26.18
N ALA A 333 -15.08 -1.61 -27.44
CA ALA A 333 -16.46 -1.44 -27.88
C ALA A 333 -17.23 -2.77 -27.73
#